data_AF-A0A844MU76-F1
#
_entry.id   AF-A0A844MU76-F1
#
_cell.length_a   1.000
_cell.length_b   1.000
_cell.length_c   1.000
_cell.angle_alpha   90.00
_cell.angle_beta   90.00
_cell.angle_gamma   90.00
#
_symmetry.space_group_name_H-M   'P 1'
#
loop_
_entity.id
_entity.type
_entity.pdbx_description
1 polymer ?
#
loop_
_entity_poly.entity_id
_entity_poly.type
_entity_poly.pdbx_seq_one_letter_code
_entity_poly.pdbx_strand_id
1 'polypeptide(L)'
;MTQAADFNTVLEAAARSISLPLVVQGDNGDAVKLLQQLLNAFRSKIGDGNAAPLQEDGDFGRNTFAAVVRFQQEYKAIVGDPTFPVDGKVGPLTWRALGDFAYRRCR
;
A
#
# COMPACT_ATOMS: atom_id res chain seq x y z
N MET A 1 -29.63 17.07 26.76
CA MET A 1 -29.54 17.95 25.58
C MET A 1 -28.33 17.48 24.79
N THR A 2 -28.50 16.46 23.96
CA THR A 2 -27.40 15.78 23.26
C THR A 2 -27.20 16.49 21.93
N GLN A 3 -26.14 17.28 21.84
CA GLN A 3 -25.73 17.96 20.61
C GLN A 3 -25.54 16.89 19.52
N ALA A 4 -26.28 17.04 18.42
CA ALA A 4 -26.02 16.31 17.19
C ALA A 4 -24.59 16.65 16.76
N ALA A 5 -23.64 15.77 17.09
CA ALA A 5 -22.29 15.85 16.59
C ALA A 5 -22.38 15.59 15.09
N ASP A 6 -22.37 16.70 14.35
CA ASP A 6 -22.17 16.86 12.93
C ASP A 6 -21.72 15.59 12.19
N PHE A 7 -22.68 14.97 11.49
CA PHE A 7 -22.41 14.04 10.39
C PHE A 7 -21.43 14.65 9.37
N ASN A 8 -21.29 15.97 9.34
CA ASN A 8 -20.32 16.68 8.53
C ASN A 8 -18.86 16.50 9.00
N THR A 9 -18.59 16.22 10.27
CA THR A 9 -17.22 15.96 10.78
C THR A 9 -16.70 14.58 10.36
N VAL A 10 -17.57 13.57 10.32
CA VAL A 10 -17.22 12.23 9.82
C VAL A 10 -17.11 12.21 8.29
N LEU A 11 -17.90 13.04 7.60
CA LEU A 11 -17.80 13.21 6.15
C LEU A 11 -16.54 13.97 5.74
N GLU A 12 -16.08 14.98 6.51
CA GLU A 12 -14.81 15.68 6.25
C GLU A 12 -13.58 14.79 6.51
N ALA A 13 -13.67 13.82 7.43
CA ALA A 13 -12.66 12.78 7.62
C ALA A 13 -12.63 11.78 6.44
N ALA A 14 -13.80 11.44 5.88
CA ALA A 14 -13.93 10.59 4.69
C ALA A 14 -13.62 11.32 3.36
N ALA A 15 -13.84 12.63 3.30
CA ALA A 15 -13.61 13.46 2.10
C ALA A 15 -12.17 13.99 2.01
N ARG A 16 -11.46 14.13 3.14
CA ARG A 16 -9.98 14.25 3.15
C ARG A 16 -9.27 12.96 2.72
N SER A 17 -10.00 11.86 2.56
CA SER A 17 -9.48 10.53 2.27
C SER A 17 -10.10 9.90 1.00
N ILE A 18 -9.83 10.51 -0.16
CA ILE A 18 -9.45 9.69 -1.35
C ILE A 18 -7.98 9.27 -1.18
N SER A 19 -7.64 8.80 0.02
CA SER A 19 -6.35 8.32 0.44
C SER A 19 -6.65 6.98 1.09
N LEU A 20 -6.34 5.91 0.37
CA LEU A 20 -6.47 4.54 0.85
C LEU A 20 -5.99 4.46 2.31
N PRO A 21 -6.69 3.69 3.18
CA PRO A 21 -6.36 3.61 4.59
C PRO A 21 -4.90 3.22 4.77
N LEU A 22 -4.26 3.79 5.80
CA LEU A 22 -2.92 3.38 6.19
C LEU A 22 -2.98 1.91 6.57
N VAL A 23 -2.30 1.06 5.80
CA VAL A 23 -2.22 -0.37 6.09
C VAL A 23 -0.87 -0.65 6.73
N VAL A 24 -0.89 -1.29 7.90
CA VAL A 24 0.31 -1.65 8.67
C VAL A 24 0.35 -3.15 8.96
N GLN A 25 1.53 -3.62 9.39
CA GLN A 25 1.68 -5.00 9.83
C GLN A 25 0.70 -5.34 10.96
N GLY A 26 -0.02 -6.44 10.79
CA GLY A 26 -1.09 -6.87 11.70
C GLY A 26 -2.50 -6.44 11.28
N ASP A 27 -2.66 -5.55 10.30
CA ASP A 27 -3.97 -5.29 9.71
C ASP A 27 -4.47 -6.46 8.87
N ASN A 28 -5.79 -6.61 8.79
CA ASN A 28 -6.45 -7.58 7.93
C ASN A 28 -7.64 -6.97 7.17
N GLY A 29 -7.95 -7.54 6.00
CA GLY A 29 -9.11 -7.19 5.17
C GLY A 29 -8.78 -6.97 3.68
N ASP A 30 -9.79 -6.51 2.93
CA ASP A 30 -9.71 -6.36 1.47
C ASP A 30 -8.59 -5.40 1.01
N ALA A 31 -8.26 -4.39 1.83
CA ALA A 31 -7.17 -3.47 1.54
C ALA A 31 -5.81 -4.18 1.52
N VAL A 32 -5.58 -5.11 2.46
CA VAL A 32 -4.34 -5.91 2.51
C VAL A 32 -4.30 -6.88 1.33
N LYS A 33 -5.45 -7.46 0.96
CA LYS A 33 -5.54 -8.36 -0.19
C LYS A 33 -5.17 -7.65 -1.50
N LEU A 34 -5.70 -6.45 -1.72
CA LEU A 34 -5.32 -5.58 -2.82
C LEU A 34 -3.82 -5.24 -2.81
N LEU A 35 -3.27 -4.95 -1.63
CA LEU A 35 -1.84 -4.72 -1.48
C LEU A 35 -1.02 -5.95 -1.89
N GLN A 36 -1.38 -7.14 -1.40
CA GLN A 36 -0.71 -8.40 -1.73
C GLN A 36 -0.76 -8.68 -3.24
N GLN A 37 -1.89 -8.41 -3.89
CA GLN A 37 -2.05 -8.50 -5.35
C GLN A 37 -1.10 -7.58 -6.11
N LEU A 38 -1.04 -6.30 -5.72
CA LEU A 38 -0.15 -5.32 -6.35
C LEU A 38 1.32 -5.68 -6.13
N LEU A 39 1.68 -6.14 -4.93
CA LEU A 39 3.04 -6.60 -4.63
C LEU A 39 3.42 -7.83 -5.44
N ASN A 40 2.52 -8.81 -5.61
CA ASN A 40 2.77 -9.96 -6.47
C ASN A 40 2.97 -9.54 -7.94
N ALA A 41 2.17 -8.60 -8.45
CA ALA A 41 2.33 -8.05 -9.79
C ALA A 41 3.67 -7.32 -9.99
N PHE A 42 4.11 -6.57 -8.96
CA PHE A 42 5.42 -5.94 -8.92
C PHE A 42 6.56 -6.96 -8.95
N ARG A 43 6.54 -7.95 -8.05
CA ARG A 43 7.58 -8.99 -7.90
C ARG A 43 7.76 -9.82 -9.18
N SER A 44 6.66 -10.12 -9.86
CA SER A 44 6.68 -10.79 -11.17
C SER A 44 7.44 -9.98 -12.24
N LYS A 45 7.44 -8.64 -12.18
CA LYS A 45 8.12 -7.77 -13.17
C LYS A 45 9.59 -7.56 -12.90
N ILE A 46 9.96 -7.36 -11.64
CA ILE A 46 11.37 -7.15 -11.27
C ILE A 46 12.19 -8.45 -11.35
N GLY A 47 11.58 -9.55 -11.81
CA GLY A 47 12.27 -10.83 -11.98
C GLY A 47 12.64 -11.47 -10.65
N ASP A 48 11.85 -11.22 -9.60
CA ASP A 48 12.11 -11.75 -8.27
C ASP A 48 11.75 -13.23 -8.12
N GLY A 49 12.00 -14.02 -9.16
CA GLY A 49 11.55 -15.39 -9.37
C GLY A 49 12.03 -16.40 -8.33
N ASN A 50 12.83 -15.97 -7.34
CA ASN A 50 13.25 -16.79 -6.20
C ASN A 50 12.36 -16.62 -4.96
N ALA A 51 11.50 -15.61 -4.92
CA ALA A 51 10.70 -15.33 -3.76
C ALA A 51 9.24 -15.76 -4.00
N ALA A 52 8.75 -16.72 -3.22
CA ALA A 52 7.40 -17.25 -3.34
C ALA A 52 6.34 -16.12 -3.36
N PRO A 53 5.28 -16.24 -4.18
CA PRO A 53 4.20 -15.26 -4.21
C PRO A 53 3.63 -15.07 -2.80
N LEU A 54 3.28 -13.83 -2.47
CA LEU A 54 2.52 -13.57 -1.25
C LEU A 54 1.17 -14.26 -1.37
N GLN A 55 0.71 -14.79 -0.26
CA GLN A 55 -0.62 -15.36 -0.16
C GLN A 55 -1.61 -14.18 -0.06
N GLU A 56 -2.65 -14.18 -0.90
CA GLU A 56 -3.67 -13.12 -0.98
C GLU A 56 -4.78 -13.35 0.05
N ASP A 57 -4.37 -13.65 1.27
CA ASP A 57 -5.24 -13.97 2.42
C ASP A 57 -5.88 -12.72 3.03
N GLY A 58 -5.36 -11.53 2.72
CA GLY A 58 -5.80 -10.29 3.34
C GLY A 58 -5.22 -10.09 4.73
N ASP A 59 -4.18 -10.82 5.14
CA ASP A 59 -3.46 -10.67 6.40
C ASP A 59 -2.08 -10.02 6.18
N PHE A 60 -1.82 -8.93 6.89
CA PHE A 60 -0.54 -8.24 6.80
C PHE A 60 0.47 -8.92 7.72
N GLY A 61 0.94 -10.09 7.27
CA GLY A 61 1.97 -10.87 7.92
C GLY A 61 3.39 -10.34 7.66
N ARG A 62 4.37 -11.06 8.23
CA ARG A 62 5.81 -10.75 8.08
C ARG A 62 6.28 -10.79 6.60
N ASN A 63 5.71 -11.70 5.81
CA ASN A 63 6.04 -11.83 4.39
C ASN A 63 5.56 -10.61 3.59
N THR A 64 4.33 -10.17 3.84
CA THR A 64 3.76 -8.95 3.24
C THR A 64 4.59 -7.73 3.63
N PHE A 65 4.97 -7.61 4.92
CA PHE A 65 5.86 -6.55 5.38
C PHE A 65 7.19 -6.50 4.64
N ALA A 66 7.88 -7.64 4.53
CA ALA A 66 9.16 -7.71 3.81
C ALA A 66 9.01 -7.30 2.33
N ALA A 67 7.91 -7.70 1.68
CA ALA A 67 7.61 -7.32 0.32
C ALA A 67 7.30 -5.81 0.17
N VAL A 68 6.58 -5.20 1.11
CA VAL A 68 6.32 -3.76 1.13
C VAL A 68 7.63 -2.98 1.27
N VAL A 69 8.46 -3.34 2.27
CA VAL A 69 9.75 -2.69 2.49
C VAL A 69 10.60 -2.75 1.22
N ARG A 70 10.66 -3.91 0.59
CA ARG A 70 11.42 -4.08 -0.65
C ARG A 70 10.86 -3.25 -1.79
N PHE A 71 9.54 -3.26 -1.99
CA PHE A 71 8.89 -2.40 -2.97
C PHE A 71 9.24 -0.92 -2.76
N GLN A 72 9.21 -0.46 -1.50
CA GLN A 72 9.53 0.92 -1.16
C GLN A 72 10.98 1.28 -1.48
N GLN A 73 11.93 0.37 -1.23
CA GLN A 73 13.35 0.56 -1.60
C GLN A 73 13.52 0.66 -3.11
N GLU A 74 12.92 -0.25 -3.87
CA GLU A 74 12.99 -0.27 -5.33
C GLU A 74 12.34 0.98 -5.93
N TYR A 75 11.15 1.36 -5.45
CA TYR A 75 10.46 2.56 -5.92
C TYR A 75 11.27 3.82 -5.61
N LYS A 76 11.87 3.90 -4.42
CA LYS A 76 12.79 4.99 -4.04
C LYS A 76 14.00 5.05 -4.98
N ALA A 77 14.59 3.91 -5.34
CA ALA A 77 15.71 3.86 -6.29
C ALA A 77 15.30 4.31 -7.70
N ILE A 78 14.09 3.99 -8.13
CA ILE A 78 13.55 4.36 -9.46
C ILE A 78 13.21 5.84 -9.54
N VAL A 79 12.55 6.39 -8.52
CA VAL A 79 12.13 7.80 -8.51
C VAL A 79 13.27 8.73 -8.08
N GLY A 80 14.25 8.22 -7.32
CA GLY A 80 15.38 9.00 -6.83
C GLY A 80 15.00 10.00 -5.73
N ASP A 81 13.80 9.87 -5.14
CA ASP A 81 13.32 10.81 -4.13
C ASP A 81 13.78 10.41 -2.72
N PRO A 82 14.56 11.24 -2.01
CA PRO A 82 15.09 10.90 -0.69
C PRO A 82 14.02 10.92 0.41
N THR A 83 12.89 11.60 0.18
CA THR A 83 11.79 11.79 1.14
C THR A 83 10.83 10.60 1.19
N PHE A 84 10.95 9.67 0.23
CA PHE A 84 10.10 8.49 0.20
C PHE A 84 10.41 7.55 1.39
N PRO A 85 9.41 7.28 2.26
CA PRO A 85 9.57 6.44 3.45
C PRO A 85 9.67 4.95 3.10
N VAL A 86 10.55 4.24 3.81
CA VAL A 86 10.75 2.78 3.72
C VAL A 86 10.47 2.15 5.08
N ASP A 87 9.29 2.41 5.63
CA ASP A 87 8.91 1.99 6.97
C ASP A 87 8.11 0.68 6.99
N GLY A 88 7.87 0.06 5.82
CA GLY A 88 7.01 -1.12 5.69
C GLY A 88 5.53 -0.84 5.97
N LYS A 89 5.15 0.44 6.01
CA LYS A 89 3.78 0.93 6.14
C LYS A 89 3.26 1.38 4.79
N VAL A 90 2.02 1.03 4.47
CA VAL A 90 1.39 1.39 3.20
C VAL A 90 0.45 2.56 3.41
N GLY A 91 1.04 3.75 3.35
CA GLY A 91 0.31 5.01 3.36
C GLY A 91 -0.04 5.50 1.95
N PRO A 92 -0.62 6.70 1.82
CA PRO A 92 -1.08 7.26 0.55
C PRO A 92 0.04 7.38 -0.50
N LEU A 93 1.27 7.69 -0.06
CA LEU A 93 2.45 7.75 -0.93
C LEU A 93 2.81 6.37 -1.49
N THR A 94 2.82 5.34 -0.64
CA THR A 94 3.08 3.95 -1.06
C THR A 94 1.98 3.44 -1.99
N TRP A 95 0.72 3.78 -1.70
CA TRP A 95 -0.41 3.43 -2.56
C TRP A 95 -0.32 4.09 -3.94
N ARG A 96 0.03 5.39 -3.99
CA ARG A 96 0.30 6.07 -5.27
C ARG A 96 1.46 5.42 -6.01
N ALA A 97 2.52 5.05 -5.31
CA ALA A 97 3.67 4.37 -5.90
C ALA A 97 3.28 3.01 -6.51
N LEU A 98 2.50 2.20 -5.79
CA LEU A 98 2.00 0.90 -6.29
C LEU A 98 1.11 1.08 -7.50
N GLY A 99 0.20 2.06 -7.45
CA GLY A 99 -0.66 2.42 -8.59
C GLY A 99 0.17 2.88 -9.78
N ASP A 100 1.07 3.83 -9.59
CA ASP A 100 1.96 4.36 -10.62
C ASP A 100 2.82 3.26 -11.26
N PHE A 101 3.34 2.32 -10.47
CA PHE A 101 4.06 1.15 -11.00
C PHE A 101 3.15 0.22 -11.81
N ALA A 102 1.90 0.04 -11.38
CA ALA A 102 0.89 -0.71 -12.14
C ALA A 102 0.49 0.01 -13.43
N TYR A 103 0.36 1.34 -13.41
CA TYR A 103 -0.04 2.17 -14.55
C TYR A 103 1.07 2.40 -15.58
N ARG A 104 2.35 2.48 -15.17
CA ARG A 104 3.51 2.50 -16.09
C ARG A 104 3.60 1.26 -16.99
N ARG A 105 2.74 0.25 -16.78
CA ARG A 105 2.60 -0.95 -17.57
C ARG A 105 1.67 -0.82 -18.80
N CYS A 106 1.03 0.34 -19.00
CA CYS A 106 0.16 0.60 -20.16
C CYS A 106 0.82 1.45 -21.27
N ARG A 107 2.14 1.65 -21.25
CA ARG A 107 2.89 2.38 -22.29
C ARG A 107 4.07 1.53 -22.77
#